data_AF-A0A2G6R5Z0-F1
#
_entry.id   AF-A0A2G6R5Z0-F1
#
_cell.length_a   1.000
_cell.length_b   1.000
_cell.length_c   1.000
_cell.angle_alpha   90.00
_cell.angle_beta   90.00
_cell.angle_gamma   90.00
#
_symmetry.space_group_name_H-M   'P 1'
#
loop_
_entity.id
_entity.type
_entity.pdbx_description
1 polymer ?
#
loop_
_entity_poly.entity_id
_entity_poly.type
_entity_poly.pdbx_seq_one_letter_code
_entity_poly.pdbx_strand_id
1 'polypeptide(L)'
;MKLFTKIVMTSLVLGSFSQVLAGQMYVAGEEGTLKAGKSDVTVFMGVPVDVEKKSTSLEGYLDGEKLFSSKNKALQIANVPKGTKTEKLANGKVKITGIIAQDDLSDDIKDVWSEQEEFYFESCTQCHAAHKLEEHTMNEWASVFGTMKGFAQLDDEEATPLLRFLQSNASNGLYAKDKK
;
A
#
# COMPACT_ATOMS: atom_id res chain seq x y z
N MET A 1 -20.71 22.28 -61.33
CA MET A 1 -19.50 21.51 -60.96
C MET A 1 -18.70 22.39 -60.00
N LYS A 2 -18.57 22.16 -58.69
CA LYS A 2 -18.64 20.97 -57.85
C LYS A 2 -19.31 21.33 -56.50
N LEU A 3 -20.19 20.45 -56.03
CA LEU A 3 -20.66 20.41 -54.64
C LEU A 3 -19.51 19.99 -53.73
N PHE A 4 -19.28 20.70 -52.62
CA PHE A 4 -18.53 20.15 -51.49
C PHE A 4 -19.34 20.37 -50.21
N THR A 5 -20.09 19.33 -49.85
CA THR A 5 -20.76 19.12 -48.57
C THR A 5 -19.72 19.10 -47.45
N LYS A 6 -19.77 20.07 -46.53
CA LYS A 6 -19.00 20.03 -45.29
C LYS A 6 -19.80 19.25 -44.26
N ILE A 7 -19.37 18.02 -43.98
CA ILE A 7 -19.81 17.22 -42.84
C ILE A 7 -19.19 17.87 -41.60
N VAL A 8 -20.02 18.47 -40.76
CA VAL A 8 -19.63 18.86 -39.39
C VAL A 8 -19.70 17.60 -38.55
N MET A 9 -18.54 17.02 -38.29
CA MET A 9 -18.37 15.87 -37.42
C MET A 9 -18.48 16.37 -35.97
N THR A 10 -19.65 16.18 -35.38
CA THR A 10 -19.89 16.45 -33.95
C THR A 10 -19.07 15.45 -33.15
N SER A 11 -17.89 15.86 -32.69
CA SER A 11 -17.10 15.10 -31.73
C SER A 11 -17.86 15.05 -30.40
N LEU A 12 -18.56 13.96 -30.16
CA LEU A 12 -19.02 13.57 -28.84
C LEU A 12 -17.76 13.29 -28.01
N VAL A 13 -17.33 14.26 -27.21
CA VAL A 13 -16.40 14.01 -26.11
C VAL A 13 -17.19 13.22 -25.08
N LEU A 14 -17.20 11.90 -25.25
CA LEU A 14 -17.54 10.96 -24.19
C LEU A 14 -16.46 11.15 -23.12
N GLY A 15 -16.75 12.01 -22.15
CA GLY A 15 -16.04 12.01 -20.89
C GLY A 15 -16.14 10.59 -20.34
N SER A 16 -15.02 9.88 -20.36
CA SER A 16 -14.85 8.60 -19.69
C SER A 16 -15.07 8.85 -18.20
N PHE A 17 -16.32 8.76 -17.75
CA PHE A 17 -16.59 8.45 -16.36
C PHE A 17 -16.02 7.05 -16.14
N SER A 18 -14.77 6.97 -15.70
CA SER A 18 -14.18 5.74 -15.18
C SER A 18 -15.13 5.24 -14.11
N GLN A 19 -15.90 4.22 -14.45
CA GLN A 19 -16.65 3.46 -13.48
C GLN A 19 -15.59 2.91 -12.53
N VAL A 20 -15.63 3.32 -11.25
CA VAL A 20 -14.80 2.74 -10.20
C VAL A 20 -15.17 1.26 -10.13
N LEU A 21 -14.43 0.45 -10.89
CA LEU A 21 -14.48 -0.99 -10.82
C LEU A 21 -14.07 -1.37 -9.40
N ALA A 22 -14.79 -2.32 -8.81
CA ALA A 22 -14.35 -2.91 -7.56
C ALA A 22 -12.93 -3.44 -7.76
N GLY A 23 -11.99 -2.94 -6.98
CA GLY A 23 -10.57 -3.18 -7.22
C GLY A 23 -9.75 -2.93 -5.98
N GLN A 24 -8.67 -3.69 -5.84
CA GLN A 24 -7.66 -3.42 -4.84
C GLN A 24 -6.81 -2.23 -5.30
N MET A 25 -6.63 -1.26 -4.41
CA MET A 25 -5.73 -0.13 -4.60
C MET A 25 -4.78 -0.04 -3.41
N TYR A 26 -3.81 0.87 -3.47
CA TYR A 26 -2.74 1.00 -2.48
C TYR A 26 -2.65 2.44 -2.00
N VAL A 27 -2.35 2.64 -0.71
CA VAL A 27 -2.06 3.97 -0.18
C VAL A 27 -0.76 4.50 -0.79
N ALA A 28 -0.82 5.62 -1.51
CA ALA A 28 0.29 6.14 -2.29
C ALA A 28 1.21 7.10 -1.51
N GLY A 29 0.66 7.88 -0.57
CA GLY A 29 1.46 8.72 0.32
C GLY A 29 2.10 7.92 1.46
N GLU A 30 2.97 8.58 2.26
CA GLU A 30 3.55 8.00 3.49
C GLU A 30 2.46 7.42 4.40
N GLU A 31 1.33 8.12 4.45
CA GLU A 31 0.09 7.70 5.06
C GLU A 31 -1.12 8.24 4.29
N GLY A 32 -2.25 7.56 4.44
CA GLY A 32 -3.57 7.98 3.98
C GLY A 32 -4.56 7.97 5.15
N THR A 33 -5.61 8.76 5.05
CA THR A 33 -6.65 8.83 6.10
C THR A 33 -7.91 8.11 5.67
N LEU A 34 -8.25 7.00 6.34
CA LEU A 34 -9.53 6.33 6.20
C LEU A 34 -10.53 6.88 7.22
N LYS A 35 -11.57 7.56 6.71
CA LYS A 35 -12.65 8.10 7.53
C LYS A 35 -13.69 7.03 7.87
N ALA A 36 -13.55 6.40 9.03
CA ALA A 36 -14.45 5.39 9.56
C ALA A 36 -15.51 6.02 10.48
N GLY A 37 -16.51 6.67 9.89
CA GLY A 37 -17.56 7.37 10.64
C GLY A 37 -17.02 8.64 11.31
N LYS A 38 -16.73 8.57 12.62
CA LYS A 38 -16.15 9.70 13.40
C LYS A 38 -14.66 9.52 13.69
N SER A 39 -14.07 8.42 13.24
CA SER A 39 -12.68 8.07 13.50
C SER A 39 -11.88 8.24 12.22
N ASP A 40 -10.74 8.90 12.34
CA ASP A 40 -9.73 9.00 11.28
C ASP A 40 -8.68 7.92 11.53
N VAL A 41 -8.69 6.90 10.69
CA VAL A 41 -7.75 5.77 10.74
C VAL A 41 -6.59 6.09 9.82
N THR A 42 -5.39 6.24 10.39
CA THR A 42 -4.16 6.42 9.61
C THR A 42 -3.76 5.09 9.01
N VAL A 43 -3.73 4.99 7.68
CA VAL A 43 -3.31 3.80 6.93
C VAL A 43 -1.97 4.09 6.30
N PHE A 44 -0.98 3.22 6.48
CA PHE A 44 0.38 3.50 6.02
C PHE A 44 0.57 3.19 4.54
N MET A 45 1.61 3.78 3.94
CA MET A 45 2.03 3.59 2.55
C MET A 45 2.02 2.13 2.10
N GLY A 46 1.57 1.90 0.87
CA GLY A 46 1.55 0.59 0.21
C GLY A 46 0.53 -0.39 0.77
N VAL A 47 -0.25 -0.04 1.80
CA VAL A 47 -1.28 -0.96 2.32
C VAL A 47 -2.35 -1.18 1.26
N PRO A 48 -2.64 -2.46 0.91
CA PRO A 48 -3.73 -2.76 0.02
C PRO A 48 -5.07 -2.45 0.71
N VAL A 49 -5.94 -1.76 -0.02
CA VAL A 49 -7.30 -1.47 0.38
C VAL A 49 -8.26 -1.91 -0.71
N ASP A 50 -9.38 -2.51 -0.30
CA ASP A 50 -10.44 -2.87 -1.23
C ASP A 50 -11.33 -1.65 -1.43
N VAL A 51 -11.50 -1.23 -2.69
CA VAL A 51 -12.42 -0.15 -3.04
C VAL A 51 -13.62 -0.72 -3.76
N GLU A 52 -14.79 -0.47 -3.18
CA GLU A 52 -16.08 -0.84 -3.75
C GLU A 52 -17.00 0.39 -3.78
N LYS A 53 -17.37 0.83 -4.99
CA LYS A 53 -18.22 2.00 -5.23
C LYS A 53 -17.64 3.30 -4.65
N LYS A 54 -18.00 3.63 -3.40
CA LYS A 54 -17.59 4.84 -2.67
C LYS A 54 -17.11 4.52 -1.25
N SER A 55 -16.80 3.26 -0.99
CA SER A 55 -16.27 2.80 0.28
C SER A 55 -14.93 2.11 0.05
N THR A 56 -14.04 2.33 1.00
CA THR A 56 -12.74 1.69 1.10
C THR A 56 -12.73 0.81 2.35
N SER A 57 -12.13 -0.37 2.26
CA SER A 57 -11.93 -1.22 3.43
C SER A 57 -10.54 -1.82 3.48
N LEU A 58 -10.06 -2.06 4.70
CA LEU A 58 -8.86 -2.84 4.95
C LEU A 58 -9.11 -3.87 6.04
N GLU A 59 -8.33 -4.94 6.00
CA GLU A 59 -8.39 -6.02 6.97
C GLU A 59 -7.04 -6.24 7.65
N GLY A 60 -7.08 -6.58 8.94
CA GLY A 60 -5.87 -6.95 9.67
C GLY A 60 -6.15 -7.48 11.06
N TYR A 61 -5.09 -7.69 11.84
CA TYR A 61 -5.16 -8.14 13.22
C TYR A 61 -5.02 -6.94 14.14
N LEU A 62 -6.10 -6.58 14.84
CA LEU A 62 -6.13 -5.44 15.74
C LEU A 62 -5.54 -5.83 17.11
N ASP A 63 -4.59 -5.03 17.58
CA ASP A 63 -4.02 -5.13 18.92
C ASP A 63 -3.86 -3.72 19.51
N GLY A 64 -4.70 -3.39 20.50
CA GLY A 64 -4.85 -2.03 21.00
C GLY A 64 -5.34 -1.09 19.89
N GLU A 65 -4.56 -0.04 19.61
CA GLU A 65 -4.83 0.96 18.57
C GLU A 65 -4.05 0.66 17.28
N LYS A 66 -3.43 -0.52 17.14
CA LYS A 66 -2.59 -0.87 15.99
C LYS A 66 -3.21 -2.01 15.21
N LEU A 67 -3.28 -1.85 13.89
CA LEU A 67 -3.68 -2.91 12.97
C LEU A 67 -2.45 -3.52 12.31
N PHE A 68 -2.32 -4.84 12.34
CA PHE A 68 -1.20 -5.58 11.78
C PHE A 68 -1.60 -6.43 10.58
N SER A 69 -0.68 -6.63 9.63
CA SER A 69 -0.88 -7.49 8.45
C SER A 69 -1.06 -8.98 8.81
N SER A 70 -0.50 -9.41 9.95
CA SER A 70 -0.37 -10.81 10.35
C SER A 70 -0.54 -11.02 11.86
N LYS A 71 -0.87 -12.26 12.27
CA LYS A 71 -1.03 -12.64 13.69
C LYS A 71 0.24 -12.44 14.52
N ASN A 72 1.40 -12.65 13.91
CA ASN A 72 2.70 -12.45 14.54
C ASN A 72 3.13 -10.97 14.56
N LYS A 73 2.25 -10.04 14.16
CA LYS A 73 2.45 -8.59 14.24
C LYS A 73 3.71 -8.11 13.49
N ALA A 74 4.00 -8.73 12.36
CA ALA A 74 5.24 -8.49 11.62
C ALA A 74 5.32 -7.09 10.99
N LEU A 75 4.18 -6.57 10.53
CA LEU A 75 4.09 -5.23 9.93
C LEU A 75 2.81 -4.54 10.41
N GLN A 76 2.96 -3.36 11.02
CA GLN A 76 1.83 -2.47 11.29
C GLN A 76 1.37 -1.82 9.99
N ILE A 77 0.06 -1.86 9.72
CA ILE A 77 -0.55 -1.34 8.50
C ILE A 77 -1.46 -0.14 8.76
N ALA A 78 -1.96 0.04 9.99
CA ALA A 78 -2.73 1.22 10.34
C ALA A 78 -2.64 1.55 11.83
N ASN A 79 -2.88 2.82 12.16
CA ASN A 79 -3.25 3.28 13.49
C ASN A 79 -4.77 3.46 13.55
N VAL A 80 -5.42 2.79 14.49
CA VAL A 80 -6.86 2.67 14.63
C VAL A 80 -7.28 3.28 15.96
N PRO A 81 -7.83 4.51 15.97
CA PRO A 81 -8.25 5.15 17.21
C PRO A 81 -9.25 4.30 18.00
N LYS A 82 -9.19 4.38 19.34
CA LYS A 82 -10.21 3.76 20.21
C LYS A 82 -11.62 4.17 19.79
N GLY A 83 -12.53 3.21 19.79
CA GLY A 83 -13.93 3.41 19.41
C GLY A 83 -14.20 3.38 17.90
N THR A 84 -13.18 3.20 17.07
CA THR A 84 -13.38 2.90 15.64
C THR A 84 -14.26 1.66 15.49
N LYS A 85 -15.30 1.75 14.66
CA LYS A 85 -16.17 0.62 14.36
C LYS A 85 -15.42 -0.41 13.52
N THR A 86 -15.42 -1.65 13.97
CA THR A 86 -14.77 -2.76 13.27
C THR A 86 -15.72 -3.96 13.16
N GLU A 87 -15.61 -4.70 12.08
CA GLU A 87 -16.31 -5.97 11.86
C GLU A 87 -15.35 -7.13 12.15
N LYS A 88 -15.74 -8.10 12.99
CA LYS A 88 -14.91 -9.27 13.28
C LYS A 88 -15.10 -10.33 12.21
N LEU A 89 -13.99 -10.85 11.69
CA LEU A 89 -13.98 -11.93 10.70
C LEU A 89 -13.66 -13.29 11.36
N ALA A 90 -14.13 -14.38 10.76
CA ALA A 90 -13.99 -15.73 11.32
C ALA A 90 -12.52 -16.19 11.52
N ASN A 91 -11.59 -15.61 10.78
CA ASN A 91 -10.15 -15.92 10.85
C ASN A 91 -9.39 -15.14 11.95
N GLY A 92 -10.11 -14.35 12.76
CA GLY A 92 -9.57 -13.51 13.83
C GLY A 92 -9.07 -12.14 13.36
N LYS A 93 -9.23 -11.80 12.08
CA LYS A 93 -9.03 -10.43 11.59
C LYS A 93 -10.22 -9.54 11.96
N VAL A 94 -10.02 -8.24 11.82
CA VAL A 94 -11.08 -7.25 11.75
C VAL A 94 -11.07 -6.57 10.38
N LYS A 95 -12.25 -6.18 9.91
CA LYS A 95 -12.45 -5.31 8.76
C LYS A 95 -12.83 -3.92 9.24
N ILE A 96 -12.19 -2.91 8.67
CA ILE A 96 -12.51 -1.49 8.90
C ILE A 96 -12.97 -0.93 7.57
N THR A 97 -14.15 -0.31 7.57
CA THR A 97 -14.75 0.29 6.38
C THR A 97 -14.92 1.79 6.58
N GLY A 98 -14.54 2.56 5.57
CA GLY A 98 -14.63 4.02 5.58
C GLY A 98 -14.43 4.57 4.17
N ILE A 99 -13.82 5.75 4.08
CA ILE A 99 -13.52 6.42 2.82
C ILE A 99 -12.09 6.94 2.91
N ILE A 100 -11.25 6.59 1.94
CA ILE A 100 -9.95 7.24 1.68
C ILE A 100 -10.14 8.15 0.46
N ALA A 101 -9.44 9.29 0.41
CA ALA A 101 -9.48 10.14 -0.78
C ALA A 101 -8.85 9.42 -1.97
N GLN A 102 -9.45 9.54 -3.15
CA GLN A 102 -8.93 8.84 -4.34
C GLN A 102 -7.51 9.28 -4.70
N ASP A 103 -7.18 10.55 -4.43
CA ASP A 103 -5.84 11.11 -4.69
C ASP A 103 -4.77 10.55 -3.73
N ASP A 104 -5.17 9.92 -2.63
CA ASP A 104 -4.25 9.21 -1.71
C ASP A 104 -4.05 7.74 -2.13
N LEU A 105 -4.69 7.30 -3.21
CA LEU A 105 -4.68 5.91 -3.68
C LEU A 105 -4.04 5.78 -5.07
N SER A 106 -3.27 4.71 -5.25
CA SER A 106 -2.73 4.27 -6.54
C SER A 106 -3.23 2.87 -6.86
N ASP A 107 -3.46 2.57 -8.13
CA ASP A 107 -3.69 1.22 -8.65
C ASP A 107 -2.39 0.52 -9.08
N ASP A 108 -1.26 1.24 -9.14
CA ASP A 108 0.06 0.69 -9.41
C ASP A 108 0.95 0.71 -8.16
N ILE A 109 1.22 -0.47 -7.61
CA ILE A 109 2.07 -0.63 -6.44
C ILE A 109 3.56 -0.41 -6.73
N LYS A 110 4.00 -0.58 -7.98
CA LYS A 110 5.39 -0.32 -8.36
C LYS A 110 5.68 1.16 -8.31
N ASP A 111 4.75 1.98 -8.78
CA ASP A 111 4.88 3.43 -8.72
C ASP A 111 4.94 3.92 -7.26
N VAL A 112 4.11 3.35 -6.37
CA VAL A 112 4.13 3.65 -4.92
C VAL A 112 5.49 3.36 -4.28
N TRP A 113 6.18 2.30 -4.71
CA TRP A 113 7.47 1.90 -4.13
C TRP A 113 8.69 2.33 -4.93
N SER A 114 8.52 3.04 -6.04
CA SER A 114 9.60 3.34 -6.98
C SER A 114 10.82 3.99 -6.31
N GLU A 115 10.57 4.97 -5.44
CA GLU A 115 11.61 5.64 -4.66
C GLU A 115 12.33 4.69 -3.69
N GLN A 116 11.60 3.85 -2.95
CA GLN A 116 12.23 2.91 -2.01
C GLN A 116 12.92 1.75 -2.72
N GLU A 117 12.47 1.37 -3.91
CA GLU A 117 13.15 0.36 -4.74
C GLU A 117 14.47 0.90 -5.28
N GLU A 118 14.50 2.14 -5.79
CA GLU A 118 15.74 2.80 -6.21
C GLU A 118 16.70 2.93 -5.03
N PHE A 119 16.23 3.47 -3.90
CA PHE A 119 17.03 3.62 -2.69
C PHE A 119 17.56 2.28 -2.15
N TYR A 120 16.78 1.20 -2.27
CA TYR A 120 17.21 -0.14 -1.91
C TYR A 120 18.41 -0.58 -2.76
N PHE A 121 18.35 -0.42 -4.08
CA PHE A 121 19.47 -0.81 -4.94
C PHE A 121 20.69 0.09 -4.75
N GLU A 122 20.51 1.39 -4.58
CA GLU A 122 21.61 2.32 -4.31
C GLU A 122 22.32 2.03 -2.99
N SER A 123 21.56 1.74 -1.93
CA SER A 123 22.10 1.52 -0.58
C SER A 123 22.60 0.09 -0.35
N CYS A 124 21.91 -0.93 -0.88
CA CYS A 124 22.18 -2.33 -0.55
C CYS A 124 23.04 -3.08 -1.57
N THR A 125 23.48 -2.45 -2.67
CA THR A 125 24.40 -3.08 -3.65
C THR A 125 25.85 -2.62 -3.54
N GLN A 126 26.17 -1.71 -2.62
CA GLN A 126 27.50 -1.11 -2.53
C GLN A 126 28.59 -2.10 -2.09
N CYS A 127 28.23 -3.09 -1.28
CA CYS A 127 29.18 -4.05 -0.69
C CYS A 127 29.09 -5.46 -1.29
N HIS A 128 27.91 -5.86 -1.74
CA HIS A 128 27.62 -7.16 -2.35
C HIS A 128 26.37 -7.05 -3.22
N ALA A 129 26.00 -8.12 -3.93
CA ALA A 129 24.72 -8.14 -4.64
C ALA A 129 23.55 -8.02 -3.65
N ALA A 130 22.53 -7.23 -4.02
CA ALA A 130 21.31 -7.12 -3.23
C ALA A 130 20.53 -8.45 -3.25
N HIS A 131 19.93 -8.80 -2.11
CA HIS A 131 19.06 -9.95 -1.98
C HIS A 131 17.76 -9.74 -2.76
N LYS A 132 17.12 -10.83 -3.17
CA LYS A 132 15.77 -10.73 -3.74
C LYS A 132 14.78 -10.40 -2.62
N LEU A 133 13.80 -9.55 -2.90
CA LEU A 133 12.83 -9.10 -1.89
C LEU A 133 12.05 -10.27 -1.26
N GLU A 134 11.77 -11.31 -2.05
CA GLU A 134 11.07 -12.52 -1.65
C GLU A 134 11.95 -13.60 -1.01
N GLU A 135 13.26 -13.37 -0.85
CA GLU A 135 14.17 -14.37 -0.24
C GLU A 135 13.94 -14.50 1.28
N HIS A 136 13.43 -13.45 1.91
CA HIS A 136 13.19 -13.39 3.35
C HIS A 136 11.72 -13.11 3.67
N THR A 137 11.26 -13.62 4.81
CA THR A 137 10.01 -13.21 5.46
C THR A 137 10.13 -11.81 6.05
N MET A 138 9.00 -11.18 6.39
CA MET A 138 8.99 -9.87 7.06
C MET A 138 9.86 -9.80 8.32
N ASN A 139 9.90 -10.88 9.11
CA ASN A 139 10.69 -10.93 10.34
C ASN A 139 12.17 -11.18 10.06
N GLU A 140 12.49 -12.01 9.06
CA GLU A 140 13.87 -12.21 8.62
C GLU A 140 14.43 -10.91 8.04
N TRP A 141 13.65 -10.17 7.25
CA TRP A 141 14.03 -8.83 6.79
C TRP A 141 14.31 -7.89 7.95
N ALA A 142 13.48 -7.84 8.99
CA ALA A 142 13.78 -7.02 10.17
C ALA A 142 15.11 -7.39 10.83
N SER A 143 15.47 -8.68 10.85
CA SER A 143 16.74 -9.15 11.42
C SER A 143 17.94 -8.82 10.52
N VAL A 144 17.84 -9.13 9.23
CA VAL A 144 18.90 -8.89 8.24
C VAL A 144 19.15 -7.39 8.12
N PHE A 145 18.09 -6.62 7.92
CA PHE A 145 18.15 -5.18 7.79
C PHE A 145 18.68 -4.52 9.06
N GLY A 146 18.32 -5.01 10.25
CA GLY A 146 18.86 -4.50 11.52
C GLY A 146 20.39 -4.60 11.61
N THR A 147 20.99 -5.63 11.00
CA THR A 147 22.45 -5.76 10.90
C THR A 147 23.00 -4.83 9.81
N MET A 148 22.34 -4.78 8.65
CA MET A 148 22.83 -4.03 7.48
C MET A 148 22.70 -2.51 7.62
N LYS A 149 21.73 -2.02 8.39
CA LYS A 149 21.51 -0.59 8.64
C LYS A 149 22.81 0.13 9.04
N GLY A 150 23.58 -0.45 9.96
CA GLY A 150 24.85 0.14 10.41
C GLY A 150 25.97 0.08 9.37
N PHE A 151 26.01 -0.98 8.55
CA PHE A 151 27.00 -1.10 7.47
C PHE A 151 26.69 -0.18 6.29
N ALA A 152 25.41 -0.02 5.96
CA ALA A 152 24.92 0.90 4.93
C ALA A 152 24.80 2.35 5.44
N GLN A 153 25.15 2.61 6.71
CA GLN A 153 25.16 3.93 7.34
C GLN A 153 23.82 4.68 7.28
N LEU A 154 22.70 3.94 7.29
CA LEU A 154 21.36 4.51 7.18
C LEU A 154 20.90 5.11 8.52
N ASP A 155 20.32 6.30 8.48
CA ASP A 155 19.67 6.90 9.64
C ASP A 155 18.24 6.34 9.88
N ASP A 156 17.52 6.83 10.89
CA ASP A 156 16.17 6.34 11.21
C ASP A 156 15.12 6.76 10.17
N GLU A 157 15.30 7.91 9.53
CA GLU A 157 14.40 8.48 8.52
C GLU A 157 14.51 7.70 7.20
N GLU A 158 15.71 7.30 6.83
CA GLU A 158 15.99 6.42 5.69
C GLU A 158 15.60 4.96 5.98
N ALA A 159 15.93 4.47 7.18
CA ALA A 159 15.81 3.05 7.50
C ALA A 159 14.35 2.58 7.67
N THR A 160 13.49 3.45 8.20
CA THR A 160 12.08 3.10 8.47
C THR A 160 11.27 2.79 7.20
N PRO A 161 11.20 3.68 6.19
CA PRO A 161 10.49 3.42 4.95
C PRO A 161 11.15 2.30 4.15
N LEU A 162 12.48 2.18 4.17
CA LEU A 162 13.18 1.08 3.49
C LEU A 162 12.85 -0.28 4.12
N LEU A 163 12.84 -0.39 5.45
CA LEU A 163 12.42 -1.63 6.11
C LEU A 163 10.95 -1.95 5.79
N ARG A 164 10.08 -0.94 5.75
CA ARG A 164 8.68 -1.13 5.36
C ARG A 164 8.56 -1.68 3.94
N PHE A 165 9.34 -1.14 2.99
CA PHE A 165 9.39 -1.63 1.62
C PHE A 165 9.81 -3.12 1.56
N LEU A 166 10.89 -3.48 2.26
CA LEU A 166 11.39 -4.85 2.36
C LEU A 166 10.34 -5.80 2.94
N GLN A 167 9.71 -5.42 4.05
CA GLN A 167 8.66 -6.22 4.69
C GLN A 167 7.39 -6.32 3.82
N SER A 168 7.01 -5.26 3.12
CA SER A 168 5.85 -5.28 2.23
C SER A 168 6.06 -6.22 1.05
N ASN A 169 7.29 -6.31 0.55
CA ASN A 169 7.68 -7.14 -0.59
C ASN A 169 8.19 -8.55 -0.25
N ALA A 170 8.32 -8.86 1.04
CA ALA A 170 8.77 -10.13 1.59
C ALA A 170 7.98 -11.35 1.08
N SER A 171 8.53 -12.55 1.27
CA SER A 171 7.88 -13.82 0.89
C SER A 171 6.50 -14.04 1.52
N ASN A 172 6.26 -13.44 2.69
CA ASN A 172 4.97 -13.42 3.37
C ASN A 172 4.44 -11.99 3.57
N GLY A 173 4.94 -11.03 2.79
CA GLY A 173 4.58 -9.62 2.82
C GLY A 173 3.17 -9.33 2.28
N LEU A 174 2.86 -8.04 2.12
CA LEU A 174 1.53 -7.57 1.71
C LEU A 174 1.10 -8.12 0.34
N TYR A 175 2.05 -8.27 -0.58
CA TYR A 175 1.79 -8.66 -1.98
C TYR A 175 2.17 -10.12 -2.29
N ALA A 176 2.44 -10.92 -1.26
CA ALA A 176 2.93 -12.29 -1.44
C ALA A 176 1.97 -13.20 -2.24
N LYS A 177 0.68 -12.85 -2.32
CA LYS A 177 -0.32 -13.60 -3.08
C LYS A 177 -0.38 -13.21 -4.56
N ASP A 178 0.10 -12.02 -4.91
CA ASP A 178 0.00 -11.45 -6.25
C ASP A 178 1.21 -11.81 -7.13
N LYS A 179 2.24 -12.42 -6.53
CA LYS A 179 3.50 -12.83 -7.17
C LYS A 179 3.50 -14.30 -7.64
N LYS A 180 2.33 -14.92 -7.88
CA LYS A 180 2.20 -16.32 -8.35
C LYS A 180 1.81 -16.42 -9.81
#